data_AF-A0A8S0RKS4-F1
#
_entry.id   AF-A0A8S0RKS4-F1
#
_cell.length_a   1.000
_cell.length_b   1.000
_cell.length_c   1.000
_cell.angle_alpha   90.00
_cell.angle_beta   90.00
_cell.angle_gamma   90.00
#
_symmetry.space_group_name_H-M   'P 1'
#
loop_
_entity.id
_entity.type
_entity.pdbx_description
1 polymer ?
#
loop_
_entity_poly.entity_id
_entity_poly.type
_entity_poly.pdbx_seq_one_letter_code
_entity_poly.pdbx_strand_id
1 'polypeptide(L)'
;MQTDIGIVQASASRTQEDVSDLRRSTNRLIGRLDRYTGMMDGMQFWADQTYDIVRQYDRAVKAVKEGGSVVVLTGAVTPPGFRFVVTSDGEMLKKLNPFLESGKVKPLVDPTGPFPLDKVKEAFSYLETGRATGKVVIYPIP
;
A
#
# COMPACT_ATOMS: atom_id res chain seq x y z
N MET A 1 23.18 -2.58 15.45
CA MET A 1 23.27 -2.05 14.06
C MET A 1 21.99 -1.28 13.82
N GLN A 2 22.10 0.03 13.65
CA GLN A 2 21.00 1.00 13.73
C GLN A 2 20.29 1.08 12.37
N THR A 3 18.97 0.92 12.35
CA THR A 3 18.19 0.98 11.10
C THR A 3 17.81 2.43 10.83
N ASP A 4 18.56 3.07 9.95
CA ASP A 4 18.24 4.40 9.40
C ASP A 4 16.98 4.32 8.53
N ILE A 5 15.85 4.79 9.08
CA ILE A 5 14.67 5.14 8.28
C ILE A 5 14.95 6.53 7.70
N GLY A 6 15.66 6.55 6.58
CA GLY A 6 15.97 7.75 5.80
C GLY A 6 14.69 8.38 5.25
N ILE A 7 14.23 9.44 5.91
CA ILE A 7 13.26 10.39 5.36
C ILE A 7 14.00 11.24 4.32
N VAL A 8 13.71 11.00 3.04
CA VAL A 8 14.21 11.83 1.93
C VAL A 8 13.73 13.27 2.12
N GLN A 9 14.68 14.20 2.19
CA GLN A 9 14.47 15.65 2.25
C GLN A 9 13.63 16.13 1.06
N ALA A 10 12.52 16.82 1.35
CA ALA A 10 11.85 17.70 0.41
C ALA A 10 12.30 19.15 0.67
N SER A 11 13.03 19.72 -0.28
CA SER A 11 13.19 21.17 -0.50
C SER A 11 12.19 21.53 -1.61
N ALA A 12 11.42 22.63 -1.62
CA ALA A 12 11.59 23.97 -1.07
C ALA A 12 10.22 24.67 -0.80
N SER A 13 10.29 25.84 -0.15
CA SER A 13 9.26 26.90 0.01
C SER A 13 8.04 26.61 0.90
N ARG A 14 8.24 26.38 2.20
CA ARG A 14 7.19 26.59 3.21
C ARG A 14 7.72 27.39 4.39
N THR A 15 6.87 28.21 5.00
CA THR A 15 7.24 29.05 6.15
C THR A 15 7.66 28.18 7.33
N GLN A 16 8.41 28.74 8.28
CA GLN A 16 8.93 27.99 9.43
C GLN A 16 7.81 27.38 10.30
N GLU A 17 6.62 27.99 10.25
CA GLU A 17 5.39 27.55 10.91
C GLU A 17 4.81 26.30 10.24
N ASP A 18 4.71 26.27 8.91
CA ASP A 18 4.26 25.12 8.12
C ASP A 18 5.14 23.88 8.30
N VAL A 19 6.47 24.07 8.43
CA VAL A 19 7.41 22.97 8.68
C VAL A 19 7.20 22.38 10.08
N SER A 20 6.87 23.23 11.06
CA SER A 20 6.62 22.80 12.43
C SER A 20 5.32 22.00 12.57
N ASP A 21 4.26 22.42 11.87
CA ASP A 21 2.97 21.71 11.88
C ASP A 21 3.00 20.45 11.05
N LEU A 22 3.71 20.44 9.93
CA LEU A 22 3.99 19.22 9.18
C LEU A 22 4.74 18.22 10.06
N ARG A 23 5.80 18.65 10.76
CA ARG A 23 6.56 17.79 11.68
C ARG A 23 5.71 17.27 12.85
N ARG A 24 4.84 18.09 13.44
CA ARG A 24 3.88 17.64 14.48
C ARG A 24 2.86 16.64 13.92
N SER A 25 2.36 16.87 12.70
CA SER A 25 1.43 15.97 12.03
C SER A 25 2.08 14.62 11.71
N THR A 26 3.29 14.64 11.15
CA THR A 26 4.09 13.44 10.86
C THR A 26 4.43 12.68 12.14
N ASN A 27 4.84 13.35 13.21
CA ASN A 27 5.12 12.70 14.49
C ASN A 27 3.85 12.11 15.14
N ARG A 28 2.68 12.74 14.97
CA ARG A 28 1.40 12.16 15.43
C ARG A 28 1.00 10.93 14.63
N LEU A 29 1.22 10.93 13.32
CA LEU A 29 0.95 9.78 12.45
C LEU A 29 1.92 8.63 12.73
N ILE A 30 3.21 8.92 12.90
CA ILE A 30 4.24 7.94 13.32
C ILE A 30 3.86 7.35 14.67
N GLY A 31 3.54 8.17 15.68
CA GLY A 31 3.09 7.66 16.98
C GLY A 31 1.78 6.85 16.91
N ARG A 32 0.90 7.13 15.93
CA ARG A 32 -0.31 6.33 15.69
C ARG A 32 0.01 5.00 15.02
N LEU A 33 0.94 4.99 14.07
CA LEU A 33 1.45 3.79 13.38
C LEU A 33 2.28 2.91 14.32
N ASP A 34 3.12 3.47 15.17
CA ASP A 34 3.90 2.73 16.19
C ASP A 34 2.99 1.98 17.16
N ARG A 35 1.84 2.56 17.54
CA ARG A 35 0.84 1.84 18.37
C ARG A 35 0.23 0.63 17.68
N TYR A 36 0.03 0.67 16.36
CA TYR A 36 -0.41 -0.51 15.61
C TYR A 36 0.73 -1.49 15.36
N THR A 37 1.96 -0.99 15.20
CA THR A 37 3.15 -1.82 14.97
C THR A 37 3.46 -2.64 16.22
N GLY A 38 3.45 -2.02 17.42
CA GLY A 38 3.60 -2.74 18.69
C GLY A 38 2.43 -3.67 19.05
N MET A 39 1.21 -3.37 18.57
CA MET A 39 0.06 -4.29 18.71
C MET A 39 0.21 -5.53 17.82
N MET A 40 0.76 -5.36 16.61
CA MET A 40 1.02 -6.46 15.68
C MET A 40 2.18 -7.35 16.11
N ASP A 41 3.19 -6.80 16.80
CA ASP A 41 4.30 -7.60 17.36
C ASP A 41 3.83 -8.64 18.39
N GLY A 42 2.70 -8.39 19.06
CA GLY A 42 2.04 -9.33 19.98
C GLY A 42 0.98 -10.24 19.33
N MET A 43 0.57 -9.98 18.08
CA MET A 43 -0.44 -10.76 17.36
C MET A 43 0.25 -11.78 16.46
N GLN A 44 0.64 -12.92 17.05
CA GLN A 44 1.19 -14.05 16.32
C GLN A 44 0.13 -15.13 16.09
N PHE A 45 0.26 -15.86 14.99
CA PHE A 45 -0.54 -17.07 14.68
C PHE A 45 -2.06 -16.86 14.78
N TRP A 46 -2.59 -15.76 14.23
CA TRP A 46 -4.02 -15.44 14.31
C TRP A 46 -4.75 -15.54 12.96
N ALA A 47 -4.01 -15.52 11.84
CA ALA A 47 -4.59 -15.57 10.50
C ALA A 47 -4.42 -16.95 9.86
N ASP A 48 -5.44 -17.42 9.14
CA ASP A 48 -5.33 -18.64 8.31
C ASP A 48 -4.56 -18.37 7.02
N GLN A 49 -4.66 -17.13 6.50
CA GLN A 49 -3.90 -16.66 5.36
C GLN A 49 -3.45 -15.21 5.56
N THR A 50 -2.28 -14.87 5.02
CA THR A 50 -1.81 -13.49 4.94
C THR A 50 -1.45 -13.13 3.50
N TYR A 51 -1.67 -11.87 3.13
CA TYR A 51 -1.35 -11.35 1.79
C TYR A 51 -0.33 -10.23 1.94
N ASP A 52 0.91 -10.48 1.55
CA ASP A 52 1.98 -9.47 1.56
C ASP A 52 1.99 -8.69 0.24
N ILE A 53 1.57 -7.44 0.35
CA ILE A 53 1.56 -6.47 -0.75
C ILE A 53 2.60 -5.36 -0.56
N VAL A 54 3.39 -5.40 0.52
CA VAL A 54 4.36 -4.35 0.91
C VAL A 54 5.79 -4.87 1.10
N ARG A 55 6.06 -6.14 0.78
CA ARG A 55 7.36 -6.81 0.93
C ARG A 55 7.81 -6.94 2.38
N GLN A 56 6.87 -7.22 3.28
CA GLN A 56 7.13 -7.51 4.70
C GLN A 56 6.89 -8.98 5.04
N TYR A 57 7.38 -9.88 4.20
CA TYR A 57 7.23 -11.33 4.36
C TYR A 57 7.56 -11.85 5.77
N ASP A 58 8.69 -11.40 6.35
CA ASP A 58 9.12 -11.81 7.71
C ASP A 58 8.13 -11.44 8.82
N ARG A 59 7.27 -10.44 8.57
CA ARG A 59 6.18 -10.09 9.48
C ARG A 59 4.91 -10.87 9.15
N ALA A 60 4.60 -11.03 7.87
CA ALA A 60 3.44 -11.79 7.42
C ALA A 60 3.47 -13.26 7.92
N VAL A 61 4.65 -13.89 7.92
CA VAL A 61 4.83 -15.27 8.40
C VAL A 61 4.61 -15.41 9.91
N LYS A 62 4.79 -14.35 10.71
CA LYS A 62 4.53 -14.42 12.16
C LYS A 62 3.04 -14.36 12.49
N ALA A 63 2.23 -13.79 11.59
CA ALA A 63 0.80 -13.67 11.79
C ALA A 63 0.03 -14.94 11.38
N VAL A 64 0.62 -15.80 10.51
CA VAL A 64 -0.06 -16.99 9.98
C VAL A 64 -0.02 -18.15 10.96
N LYS A 65 -1.14 -18.85 11.15
CA LYS A 65 -1.24 -20.07 11.96
C LYS A 65 -0.44 -21.23 11.36
N GLU A 66 -0.17 -22.25 12.16
CA GLU A 66 0.28 -23.54 11.65
C GLU A 66 -0.70 -24.08 10.59
N GLY A 67 -0.17 -24.56 9.46
CA GLY A 67 -0.96 -25.01 8.31
C GLY A 67 -1.55 -23.90 7.44
N GLY A 68 -1.42 -22.63 7.82
CA GLY A 68 -1.84 -21.49 6.99
C GLY A 68 -0.83 -21.16 5.88
N SER A 69 -1.16 -20.15 5.06
CA SER A 69 -0.30 -19.72 3.93
C SER A 69 -0.05 -18.22 3.88
N VAL A 70 1.11 -17.86 3.30
CA VAL A 70 1.47 -16.47 3.01
C VAL A 70 1.50 -16.28 1.49
N VAL A 71 0.62 -15.45 0.96
CA VAL A 71 0.58 -15.09 -0.46
C VAL A 71 1.40 -13.82 -0.65
N VAL A 72 2.39 -13.86 -1.55
CA VAL A 72 3.27 -12.71 -1.80
C VAL A 72 3.20 -12.32 -3.27
N LEU A 73 3.04 -11.03 -3.57
CA LEU A 73 3.02 -10.54 -4.95
C LEU A 73 4.43 -10.34 -5.54
N THR A 74 5.40 -9.96 -4.71
CA THR A 74 6.77 -9.65 -5.15
C THR A 74 7.81 -9.93 -4.07
N GLY A 75 9.03 -10.32 -4.47
CA GLY A 75 10.11 -10.67 -3.55
C GLY A 75 10.28 -12.17 -3.34
N ALA A 76 11.45 -12.57 -2.82
CA ALA A 76 11.76 -13.97 -2.53
C ALA A 76 10.84 -14.51 -1.43
N VAL A 77 10.47 -15.78 -1.53
CA VAL A 77 9.60 -16.46 -0.55
C VAL A 77 10.20 -17.81 -0.19
N THR A 78 10.00 -18.22 1.06
CA THR A 78 10.21 -19.58 1.55
C THR A 78 8.88 -20.14 2.04
N PRO A 79 8.71 -21.46 2.17
CA PRO A 79 7.55 -22.01 2.88
C PRO A 79 7.41 -21.40 4.29
N PRO A 80 6.19 -21.09 4.77
CA PRO A 80 4.87 -21.42 4.18
C PRO A 80 4.38 -20.41 3.12
N GLY A 81 5.26 -19.54 2.62
CA GLY A 81 4.94 -18.56 1.60
C GLY A 81 5.07 -19.09 0.17
N PHE A 82 4.22 -18.57 -0.71
CA PHE A 82 4.36 -18.76 -2.15
C PHE A 82 4.11 -17.44 -2.88
N ARG A 83 4.80 -17.27 -4.01
CA ARG A 83 4.64 -16.09 -4.85
C ARG A 83 3.49 -16.31 -5.80
N PHE A 84 2.54 -15.39 -5.80
CA PHE A 84 1.44 -15.38 -6.77
C PHE A 84 1.66 -14.27 -7.79
N VAL A 85 1.78 -14.66 -9.06
CA VAL A 85 1.84 -13.72 -10.20
C VAL A 85 0.47 -13.71 -10.85
N VAL A 86 -0.15 -12.53 -10.91
CA VAL A 86 -1.48 -12.38 -11.49
C VAL A 86 -1.39 -12.48 -13.01
N THR A 87 -2.14 -13.40 -13.59
CA THR A 87 -2.41 -13.45 -15.03
C THR A 87 -3.68 -12.67 -15.32
N SER A 88 -3.66 -11.78 -16.33
CA SER A 88 -4.86 -11.06 -16.74
C SER A 88 -5.88 -12.04 -17.35
N ASP A 89 -7.10 -12.05 -16.80
CA ASP A 89 -8.20 -12.91 -17.26
C ASP A 89 -9.52 -12.13 -17.26
N GLY A 90 -10.11 -11.97 -18.44
CA GLY A 90 -11.40 -11.30 -18.61
C GLY A 90 -12.58 -12.05 -17.98
N GLU A 91 -12.51 -13.38 -17.86
CA GLU A 91 -13.55 -14.18 -17.21
C GLU A 91 -13.59 -13.90 -15.70
N MET A 92 -12.45 -13.59 -15.09
CA MET A 92 -12.39 -13.13 -13.70
C MET A 92 -13.16 -11.82 -13.50
N LEU A 93 -13.08 -10.88 -14.46
CA LEU A 93 -13.84 -9.62 -14.40
C LEU A 93 -15.35 -9.86 -14.52
N LYS A 94 -15.79 -10.81 -15.36
CA LYS A 94 -17.21 -11.20 -15.45
C LYS A 94 -17.73 -11.75 -14.12
N LYS A 95 -16.92 -12.56 -13.42
CA LYS A 95 -17.26 -13.07 -12.07
C LYS A 95 -17.35 -11.95 -11.02
N LEU A 96 -16.57 -10.88 -11.18
CA LEU A 96 -16.61 -9.72 -10.30
C LEU A 96 -17.80 -8.78 -10.56
N ASN A 97 -18.37 -8.81 -11.78
CA ASN A 97 -19.38 -7.85 -12.22
C ASN A 97 -20.58 -7.70 -11.26
N PRO A 98 -21.19 -8.76 -10.69
CA PRO A 98 -22.31 -8.60 -9.76
C PRO A 98 -21.94 -7.79 -8.50
N PHE A 99 -20.69 -7.84 -8.06
CA PHE A 99 -20.21 -7.09 -6.90
C PHE A 99 -19.93 -5.63 -7.22
N LEU A 100 -19.52 -5.35 -8.46
CA LEU A 100 -19.33 -4.00 -8.98
C LEU A 100 -20.68 -3.30 -9.16
N GLU A 101 -21.63 -3.96 -9.82
CA GLU A 101 -22.99 -3.44 -10.07
C GLU A 101 -23.77 -3.21 -8.77
N SER A 102 -23.65 -4.13 -7.81
CA SER A 102 -24.27 -3.95 -6.48
C SER A 102 -23.55 -2.93 -5.59
N GLY A 103 -22.38 -2.44 -6.00
CA GLY A 103 -21.57 -1.50 -5.23
C GLY A 103 -20.93 -2.10 -3.96
N LYS A 104 -20.98 -3.43 -3.78
CA LYS A 104 -20.26 -4.13 -2.69
C LYS A 104 -18.76 -4.02 -2.85
N VAL A 105 -18.29 -4.02 -4.10
CA VAL A 105 -16.92 -3.69 -4.47
C VAL A 105 -16.95 -2.38 -5.23
N LYS A 106 -16.16 -1.40 -4.79
CA LYS A 106 -16.07 -0.10 -5.42
C LYS A 106 -14.65 0.18 -5.88
N PRO A 107 -14.44 0.80 -7.05
CA PRO A 107 -13.13 1.30 -7.42
C PRO A 107 -12.71 2.39 -6.42
N LEU A 108 -11.49 2.30 -5.92
CA LEU A 108 -10.86 3.36 -5.14
C LEU A 108 -9.90 4.12 -6.06
N VAL A 109 -10.31 5.30 -6.50
CA VAL A 109 -9.47 6.23 -7.27
C VAL A 109 -8.80 7.18 -6.30
N ASP A 110 -7.53 7.49 -6.56
CA ASP A 110 -6.79 8.42 -5.73
C ASP A 110 -7.44 9.81 -5.71
N PRO A 111 -7.55 10.47 -4.53
CA PRO A 111 -8.16 11.81 -4.41
C PRO A 111 -7.46 12.91 -5.19
N THR A 112 -6.20 12.72 -5.62
CA THR A 112 -5.51 13.64 -6.55
C THR A 112 -6.21 13.75 -7.91
N GLY A 113 -7.21 12.89 -8.16
CA GLY A 113 -8.09 12.95 -9.31
C GLY A 113 -7.45 12.30 -10.54
N PRO A 114 -8.20 12.20 -11.64
CA PRO A 114 -7.61 11.79 -12.89
C PRO A 114 -6.61 12.86 -13.38
N PHE A 115 -5.43 12.41 -13.78
CA PHE A 115 -4.44 13.24 -14.45
C PHE A 115 -4.76 13.30 -15.95
N PRO A 116 -4.77 14.47 -16.60
CA PRO A 116 -4.91 14.53 -18.05
C PRO A 116 -3.68 13.88 -18.74
N LEU A 117 -3.83 13.48 -20.02
CA LEU A 117 -2.79 12.76 -20.76
C LEU A 117 -1.44 13.51 -20.85
N ASP A 118 -1.46 14.83 -20.88
CA ASP A 118 -0.25 15.67 -20.89
C ASP A 118 0.48 15.71 -19.53
N LYS A 119 -0.13 15.15 -18.47
CA LYS A 119 0.39 15.08 -17.10
C LYS A 119 0.82 13.67 -16.66
N VAL A 120 1.08 12.78 -17.60
CA VAL A 120 1.52 11.40 -17.31
C VAL A 120 2.80 11.38 -16.48
N LYS A 121 3.78 12.27 -16.75
CA LYS A 121 5.04 12.32 -15.99
C LYS A 121 4.80 12.67 -14.51
N GLU A 122 3.93 13.63 -14.26
CA GLU A 122 3.51 14.03 -12.92
C GLU A 122 2.74 12.91 -12.21
N ALA A 123 1.87 12.20 -12.92
CA ALA A 123 1.15 11.05 -12.39
C ALA A 123 2.09 9.91 -11.94
N PHE A 124 3.11 9.58 -12.74
CA PHE A 124 4.13 8.60 -12.36
C PHE A 124 4.98 9.09 -11.18
N SER A 125 5.41 10.36 -11.20
CA SER A 125 6.18 10.95 -10.10
C SER A 125 5.40 10.89 -8.77
N TYR A 126 4.09 11.12 -8.82
CA TYR A 126 3.21 10.96 -7.65
C TYR A 126 3.11 9.50 -7.20
N LEU A 127 2.88 8.56 -8.12
CA LEU A 127 2.80 7.12 -7.82
C LEU A 127 4.07 6.61 -7.14
N GLU A 128 5.24 7.03 -7.62
CA GLU A 128 6.55 6.66 -7.08
C GLU A 128 6.79 7.16 -5.64
N THR A 129 6.06 8.19 -5.20
CA THR A 129 6.14 8.62 -3.79
C THR A 129 5.58 7.60 -2.81
N GLY A 130 4.83 6.60 -3.28
CA GLY A 130 4.17 5.59 -2.45
C GLY A 130 3.01 6.13 -1.62
N ARG A 131 2.52 7.34 -1.92
CA ARG A 131 1.43 8.01 -1.16
C ARG A 131 0.04 7.81 -1.78
N ALA A 132 -0.04 7.12 -2.92
CA ALA A 132 -1.30 6.89 -3.60
C ALA A 132 -2.27 6.10 -2.72
N THR A 133 -3.49 6.62 -2.55
CA THR A 133 -4.62 5.95 -1.90
C THR A 133 -5.58 5.45 -2.97
N GLY A 134 -5.36 4.23 -3.46
CA GLY A 134 -6.13 3.66 -4.56
C GLY A 134 -5.36 3.69 -5.89
N LYS A 135 -6.08 3.88 -7.00
CA LYS A 135 -5.52 3.92 -8.35
C LYS A 135 -5.30 5.36 -8.81
N VAL A 136 -4.10 5.64 -9.32
CA VAL A 136 -3.80 6.83 -10.13
C VAL A 136 -4.35 6.57 -11.54
N VAL A 137 -5.20 7.47 -12.04
CA VAL A 137 -5.92 7.32 -13.31
C VAL A 137 -5.49 8.41 -14.28
N ILE A 138 -5.30 8.06 -15.56
CA ILE A 138 -5.10 9.02 -16.64
C ILE A 138 -6.43 9.21 -17.39
N TYR A 139 -6.98 10.42 -17.35
CA TYR A 139 -8.20 10.80 -18.05
C TYR A 139 -8.34 12.34 -18.11
N PRO A 140 -8.87 12.93 -19.20
CA PRO A 140 -9.25 12.27 -20.45
C PRO A 140 -8.05 11.88 -21.32
N ILE A 141 -8.27 10.89 -22.18
CA ILE A 141 -7.37 10.48 -23.27
C ILE A 141 -8.08 10.90 -24.58
N PRO A 142 -7.48 11.76 -25.42
CA PRO A 142 -8.08 12.20 -26.69
C PRO A 142 -8.36 11.07 -27.68
#